data_AF-A0A2V8WWU0-F1
#
_entry.id   AF-A0A2V8WWU0-F1
#
_cell.length_a   1.000
_cell.length_b   1.000
_cell.length_c   1.000
_cell.angle_alpha   90.00
_cell.angle_beta   90.00
_cell.angle_gamma   90.00
#
_symmetry.space_group_name_H-M   'P 1'
#
loop_
_entity.id
_entity.type
_entity.pdbx_description
1 polymer ?
#
loop_
_entity_poly.entity_id
_entity_poly.type
_entity_poly.pdbx_seq_one_letter_code
_entity_poly.pdbx_strand_id
1 'polypeptide(L)'
;MSLTTPPSTNVKYVFGAAPPVARLKPGNILDANSLDCFGNALQKPGDSFSLVKGDNPLTGPFYIEGAEPGDTLVVHLLDLQVDGKQGVGTFSPGFGAINATHYTPMLEKEALPEKIWFYPIDHAERTATFQALDSSYKVKIPLHPFLGCIGVAPANGEARSSIVPAEFGGNMDAPEASAGNTLFP
;
A
#
# COMPACT_ATOMS: atom_id res chain seq x y z
N MET A 1 -4.08 -18.96 17.69
CA MET A 1 -3.94 -19.72 16.43
C MET A 1 -3.37 -18.76 15.39
N SER A 2 -2.36 -19.17 14.63
CA SER A 2 -1.79 -18.38 13.53
C SER A 2 -2.45 -18.83 12.23
N LEU A 3 -2.88 -17.87 11.41
CA LEU A 3 -3.47 -18.10 10.10
C LEU A 3 -2.58 -17.45 9.05
N THR A 4 -2.02 -18.26 8.15
CA THR A 4 -1.28 -17.78 6.99
C THR A 4 -2.20 -17.80 5.77
N THR A 5 -2.37 -16.66 5.11
CA THR A 5 -3.07 -16.64 3.82
C THR A 5 -2.07 -16.84 2.67
N PRO A 6 -2.35 -17.70 1.67
CA PRO A 6 -1.51 -17.79 0.48
C PRO A 6 -1.47 -16.43 -0.25
N PRO A 7 -0.44 -16.15 -1.07
CA PRO A 7 -0.40 -14.95 -1.90
C PRO A 7 -1.68 -14.84 -2.74
N SER A 8 -2.53 -13.89 -2.38
CA SER A 8 -3.86 -13.77 -2.97
C SER A 8 -3.76 -13.01 -4.29
N THR A 9 -4.11 -13.65 -5.40
CA THR A 9 -4.41 -12.95 -6.66
C THR A 9 -5.77 -12.25 -6.61
N ASN A 10 -6.56 -12.49 -5.55
CA ASN A 10 -7.89 -11.93 -5.33
C ASN A 10 -7.83 -10.65 -4.49
N VAL A 11 -7.12 -9.64 -4.98
CA VAL A 11 -7.01 -8.31 -4.35
C VAL A 11 -8.25 -7.45 -4.61
N LYS A 12 -8.39 -6.35 -3.86
CA LYS A 12 -9.45 -5.34 -4.03
C LYS A 12 -8.82 -3.97 -4.25
N TYR A 13 -9.52 -3.08 -4.94
CA TYR A 13 -9.09 -1.69 -5.16
C TYR A 13 -10.03 -0.68 -4.48
N VAL A 14 -10.83 -1.19 -3.54
CA VAL A 14 -11.76 -0.41 -2.72
C VAL A 14 -11.81 -0.98 -1.31
N PHE A 15 -11.91 -0.10 -0.32
CA PHE A 15 -12.38 -0.43 1.02
C PHE A 15 -13.91 -0.48 0.97
N GLY A 16 -14.48 -1.66 1.22
CA GLY A 16 -15.91 -1.90 1.15
C GLY A 16 -16.26 -3.36 1.47
N ALA A 17 -17.55 -3.65 1.59
CA ALA A 17 -18.01 -5.00 1.86
C ALA A 17 -17.71 -5.94 0.67
N ALA A 18 -17.07 -7.07 0.95
CA ALA A 18 -16.82 -8.14 -0.01
C ALA A 18 -16.79 -9.50 0.72
N PRO A 19 -16.93 -10.64 0.01
CA PRO A 19 -16.76 -11.94 0.62
C PRO A 19 -15.38 -12.05 1.30
N PRO A 20 -15.32 -12.47 2.58
CA PRO A 20 -14.06 -12.50 3.30
C PRO A 20 -13.15 -13.61 2.79
N VAL A 21 -11.85 -13.31 2.71
CA VAL A 21 -10.82 -14.28 2.31
C VAL A 21 -10.36 -15.15 3.49
N ALA A 22 -10.58 -14.68 4.72
CA ALA A 22 -10.43 -15.47 5.94
C ALA A 22 -11.36 -14.95 7.05
N ARG A 23 -11.64 -15.80 8.03
CA ARG A 23 -12.38 -15.48 9.25
C ARG A 23 -11.44 -15.62 10.46
N LEU A 24 -11.44 -14.63 11.33
CA LEU A 24 -10.56 -14.53 12.48
C LEU A 24 -11.39 -14.33 13.74
N LYS A 25 -10.90 -14.84 14.88
CA LYS A 25 -11.41 -14.47 16.21
C LYS A 25 -10.53 -13.38 16.81
N PRO A 26 -11.05 -12.51 17.70
CA PRO A 26 -10.23 -11.61 18.49
C PRO A 26 -9.04 -12.34 19.14
N GLY A 27 -7.85 -11.74 19.06
CA GLY A 27 -6.59 -12.32 19.55
C GLY A 27 -5.93 -13.35 18.61
N ASN A 28 -6.46 -13.62 17.42
CA ASN A 28 -5.73 -14.39 16.41
C ASN A 28 -4.57 -13.59 15.83
N ILE A 29 -3.51 -14.30 15.43
CA ILE A 29 -2.39 -13.72 14.67
C ILE A 29 -2.62 -14.04 13.20
N LEU A 30 -2.64 -13.00 12.37
CA LEU A 30 -2.72 -13.10 10.93
C LEU A 30 -1.33 -12.87 10.33
N ASP A 31 -0.92 -13.79 9.46
CA ASP A 31 0.23 -13.64 8.59
C ASP A 31 -0.28 -13.54 7.14
N ALA A 32 -0.01 -12.41 6.50
CA ALA A 32 -0.54 -12.08 5.19
C ALA A 32 0.50 -11.37 4.34
N ASN A 33 0.44 -11.63 3.03
CA ASN A 33 1.28 -10.97 2.03
C ASN A 33 0.48 -9.89 1.30
N SER A 34 1.16 -8.83 0.88
CA SER A 34 0.63 -7.78 0.01
C SER A 34 1.38 -7.74 -1.32
N LEU A 35 0.78 -7.09 -2.31
CA LEU A 35 1.49 -6.66 -3.51
C LEU A 35 1.97 -5.22 -3.30
N ASP A 36 2.90 -4.75 -4.15
CA ASP A 36 3.21 -3.32 -4.20
C ASP A 36 1.98 -2.50 -4.68
N CYS A 37 2.07 -1.17 -4.58
CA CYS A 37 0.97 -0.28 -4.96
C CYS A 37 0.55 -0.36 -6.43
N PHE A 38 1.34 -1.00 -7.29
CA PHE A 38 1.06 -1.22 -8.71
C PHE A 38 0.71 -2.69 -9.02
N GLY A 39 0.47 -3.51 -8.00
CA GLY A 39 0.16 -4.94 -8.17
C GLY A 39 1.31 -5.76 -8.71
N ASN A 40 2.54 -5.35 -8.42
CA ASN A 40 3.79 -5.91 -8.93
C ASN A 40 3.91 -5.82 -10.47
N ALA A 41 3.18 -4.91 -11.13
CA ALA A 41 3.17 -4.81 -12.59
C ALA A 41 4.44 -4.16 -13.17
N LEU A 42 5.05 -3.23 -12.44
CA LEU A 42 6.26 -2.51 -12.89
C LEU A 42 7.50 -3.22 -12.34
N GLN A 43 8.30 -3.84 -13.21
CA GLN A 43 9.42 -4.69 -12.79
C GLN A 43 10.76 -4.27 -13.40
N LYS A 44 10.78 -3.58 -14.55
CA LYS A 44 12.02 -3.23 -15.24
C LYS A 44 11.91 -1.92 -16.05
N PRO A 45 13.05 -1.31 -16.43
CA PRO A 45 13.05 -0.18 -17.35
C PRO A 45 12.30 -0.48 -18.66
N GLY A 46 11.44 0.44 -19.07
CA GLY A 46 10.58 0.30 -20.25
C GLY A 46 9.18 -0.23 -19.95
N ASP A 47 8.92 -0.75 -18.74
CA ASP A 47 7.55 -0.97 -18.27
C ASP A 47 6.81 0.37 -18.11
N SER A 48 5.48 0.36 -18.25
CA SER A 48 4.63 1.54 -18.22
C SER A 48 3.36 1.29 -17.39
N PHE A 49 2.73 2.36 -16.91
CA PHE A 49 1.47 2.29 -16.14
C PHE A 49 0.32 1.60 -16.86
N SER A 50 0.37 1.44 -18.19
CA SER A 50 -0.63 0.65 -18.91
C SER A 50 -0.70 -0.82 -18.45
N LEU A 51 0.33 -1.31 -17.77
CA LEU A 51 0.37 -2.66 -17.18
C LEU A 51 -0.35 -2.73 -15.81
N VAL A 52 -0.57 -1.58 -15.16
CA VAL A 52 -1.16 -1.47 -13.82
C VAL A 52 -2.69 -1.57 -13.92
N LYS A 53 -3.28 -2.47 -13.13
CA LYS A 53 -4.75 -2.72 -13.15
C LYS A 53 -5.54 -1.80 -12.21
N GLY A 54 -4.85 -1.21 -11.25
CA GLY A 54 -5.39 -0.30 -10.23
C GLY A 54 -4.33 -0.04 -9.17
N ASP A 55 -4.51 1.03 -8.42
CA ASP A 55 -3.57 1.46 -7.38
C ASP A 55 -3.91 0.83 -6.02
N ASN A 56 -2.88 0.53 -5.23
CA ASN A 56 -3.01 0.02 -3.86
C ASN A 56 -3.90 -1.23 -3.76
N PRO A 57 -3.54 -2.35 -4.41
CA PRO A 57 -4.26 -3.60 -4.27
C PRO A 57 -4.27 -4.09 -2.81
N LEU A 58 -5.48 -4.25 -2.25
CA LEU A 58 -5.71 -4.59 -0.85
C LEU A 58 -5.82 -6.11 -0.66
N THR A 59 -5.05 -6.65 0.29
CA THR A 59 -5.24 -8.02 0.81
C THR A 59 -6.39 -8.03 1.81
N GLY A 60 -7.38 -8.90 1.59
CA GLY A 60 -8.59 -8.99 2.41
C GLY A 60 -9.88 -9.10 1.57
N PRO A 61 -11.05 -8.80 2.17
CA PRO A 61 -11.23 -8.43 3.58
C PRO A 61 -11.11 -9.63 4.51
N PHE A 62 -10.68 -9.38 5.74
CA PHE A 62 -10.68 -10.36 6.82
C PHE A 62 -11.89 -10.11 7.70
N TYR A 63 -12.68 -11.15 7.96
CA TYR A 63 -13.86 -11.03 8.82
C TYR A 63 -13.50 -11.34 10.27
N ILE A 64 -13.80 -10.43 11.19
CA ILE A 64 -13.56 -10.62 12.62
C ILE A 64 -14.86 -11.08 13.28
N GLU A 65 -14.84 -12.26 13.90
CA GLU A 65 -15.99 -12.81 14.61
C GLU A 65 -16.39 -11.92 15.80
N GLY A 66 -17.67 -11.56 15.84
CA GLY A 66 -18.25 -10.75 16.92
C GLY A 66 -18.02 -9.24 16.79
N ALA A 67 -17.31 -8.76 15.77
CA ALA A 67 -17.19 -7.33 15.51
C ALA A 67 -18.48 -6.78 14.88
N GLU A 68 -19.03 -5.70 15.46
CA GLU A 68 -20.25 -5.05 15.03
C GLU A 68 -20.04 -3.53 14.83
N PRO A 69 -20.89 -2.83 14.05
CA PRO A 69 -20.83 -1.38 13.94
C PRO A 69 -20.90 -0.69 15.31
N GLY A 70 -19.91 0.15 15.60
CA GLY A 70 -19.74 0.81 16.91
C GLY A 70 -18.57 0.27 17.72
N ASP A 71 -18.06 -0.92 17.39
CA ASP A 71 -16.82 -1.44 17.95
C ASP A 71 -15.58 -0.77 17.31
N THR A 72 -14.44 -0.90 17.98
CA THR A 72 -13.12 -0.53 17.44
C THR A 72 -12.27 -1.78 17.32
N LEU A 73 -11.68 -2.01 16.14
CA LEU A 73 -10.67 -3.04 16.00
C LEU A 73 -9.34 -2.55 16.59
N VAL A 74 -8.63 -3.46 17.24
CA VAL A 74 -7.26 -3.18 17.72
C VAL A 74 -6.32 -4.06 16.92
N VAL A 75 -5.51 -3.43 16.07
CA VAL A 75 -4.56 -4.13 15.20
C VAL A 75 -3.15 -3.87 15.70
N HIS A 76 -2.53 -4.90 16.27
CA HIS A 76 -1.12 -4.87 16.65
C HIS A 76 -0.25 -5.27 15.46
N LEU A 77 0.61 -4.37 15.00
CA LEU A 77 1.57 -4.65 13.92
C LEU A 77 2.78 -5.35 14.54
N LEU A 78 2.81 -6.68 14.49
CA LEU A 78 3.84 -7.48 15.16
C LEU A 78 5.16 -7.48 14.40
N ASP A 79 5.09 -7.66 13.08
CA ASP A 79 6.25 -7.71 12.21
C ASP A 79 5.86 -7.24 10.79
N LEU A 80 6.81 -6.64 10.08
CA LEU A 80 6.68 -6.24 8.68
C LEU A 80 8.00 -6.49 7.96
N GLN A 81 7.97 -7.42 7.01
CA GLN A 81 9.11 -7.75 6.17
C GLN A 81 8.81 -7.35 4.73
N VAL A 82 9.83 -6.82 4.06
CA VAL A 82 9.80 -6.66 2.61
C VAL A 82 10.46 -7.91 2.05
N ASP A 83 9.75 -8.67 1.22
CA ASP A 83 10.28 -9.87 0.56
C ASP A 83 10.73 -9.59 -0.89
N GLY A 84 10.26 -8.48 -1.46
CA GLY A 84 10.65 -7.98 -2.77
C GLY A 84 12.15 -7.69 -2.90
N LYS A 85 12.68 -7.89 -4.10
CA LYS A 85 14.09 -7.59 -4.43
C LYS A 85 14.33 -6.11 -4.76
N GLN A 86 13.24 -5.35 -4.96
CA GLN A 86 13.28 -3.95 -5.30
C GLN A 86 12.01 -3.24 -4.82
N GLY A 87 12.11 -1.95 -4.53
CA GLY A 87 10.97 -1.05 -4.47
C GLY A 87 10.73 -0.36 -5.81
N VAL A 88 9.55 0.23 -5.98
CA VAL A 88 9.18 1.05 -7.14
C VAL A 88 8.73 2.40 -6.62
N GLY A 89 9.22 3.46 -7.26
CA GLY A 89 8.76 4.83 -7.00
C GLY A 89 8.55 5.52 -8.33
N THR A 90 7.51 6.35 -8.40
CA THR A 90 7.13 6.98 -9.65
C THR A 90 6.91 8.46 -9.50
N PHE A 91 7.13 9.14 -10.60
CA PHE A 91 6.60 10.46 -10.84
C PHE A 91 5.47 10.29 -11.84
N SER A 92 4.22 10.43 -11.38
CA SER A 92 3.03 10.16 -12.19
C SER A 92 2.36 11.49 -12.56
N PRO A 93 2.27 11.85 -13.85
CA PRO A 93 1.57 13.05 -14.28
C PRO A 93 0.12 13.06 -13.76
N GLY A 94 -0.34 14.18 -13.21
CA GLY A 94 -1.68 14.28 -12.65
C GLY A 94 -1.82 13.85 -11.18
N PHE A 95 -0.74 13.38 -10.53
CA PHE A 95 -0.78 12.89 -9.16
C PHE A 95 0.44 13.34 -8.33
N GLY A 96 0.23 13.75 -7.08
CA GLY A 96 1.28 14.18 -6.15
C GLY A 96 1.35 15.70 -5.97
N ALA A 97 2.03 16.14 -4.90
CA ALA A 97 1.99 17.52 -4.42
C ALA A 97 2.66 18.55 -5.35
N ILE A 98 3.59 18.11 -6.21
CA ILE A 98 4.32 18.96 -7.14
C ILE A 98 3.82 18.83 -8.59
N ASN A 99 2.61 18.30 -8.78
CA ASN A 99 1.92 18.19 -10.06
C ASN A 99 0.62 18.99 -10.04
N ALA A 100 0.17 19.48 -11.20
CA ALA A 100 -1.26 19.73 -11.37
C ALA A 100 -2.03 18.42 -11.18
N THR A 101 -3.16 18.49 -10.49
CA THR A 101 -4.04 17.33 -10.27
C THR A 101 -5.48 17.73 -10.51
N HIS A 102 -6.40 16.77 -10.54
CA HIS A 102 -7.84 17.08 -10.58
C HIS A 102 -8.33 17.81 -9.33
N TYR A 103 -7.66 17.64 -8.18
CA TYR A 103 -7.98 18.32 -6.92
C TYR A 103 -7.33 19.70 -6.80
N THR A 104 -6.15 19.88 -7.39
CA THR A 104 -5.43 21.16 -7.47
C THR A 104 -5.19 21.49 -8.95
N PRO A 105 -6.23 21.98 -9.64
CA PRO A 105 -6.16 22.24 -11.07
C PRO A 105 -5.26 23.45 -11.34
N MET A 106 -4.34 23.30 -12.30
CA MET A 106 -3.43 24.34 -12.74
C MET A 106 -3.56 24.56 -14.25
N LEU A 107 -3.01 25.68 -14.74
CA LEU A 107 -3.03 26.08 -16.16
C LEU A 107 -1.69 25.81 -16.88
N GLU A 108 -0.85 24.95 -16.32
CA GLU A 108 0.39 24.55 -16.96
C GLU A 108 0.11 23.88 -18.31
N LYS A 109 0.94 24.21 -19.31
CA LYS A 109 0.74 23.72 -20.69
C LYS A 109 1.23 22.29 -20.87
N GLU A 110 2.23 21.91 -20.09
CA GLU A 110 2.87 20.60 -20.14
C GLU A 110 2.88 20.03 -18.73
N ALA A 111 2.40 18.81 -18.57
CA ALA A 111 2.55 18.08 -17.33
C ALA A 111 4.02 17.69 -17.13
N LEU A 112 4.44 17.58 -15.88
CA LEU A 112 5.76 17.03 -15.59
C LEU A 112 5.87 15.60 -16.13
N PRO A 113 7.02 15.22 -16.70
CA PRO A 113 7.17 13.95 -17.41
C PRO A 113 7.10 12.77 -16.45
N GLU A 114 6.49 11.68 -16.91
CA GLU A 114 6.51 10.40 -16.23
C GLU A 114 7.94 9.93 -15.98
N LYS A 115 8.21 9.45 -14.76
CA LYS A 115 9.47 8.80 -14.39
C LYS A 115 9.20 7.61 -13.50
N ILE A 116 9.96 6.53 -13.69
CA ILE A 116 9.89 5.33 -12.86
C ILE A 116 11.30 5.04 -12.36
N TRP A 117 11.42 4.86 -11.05
CA TRP A 117 12.63 4.41 -10.38
C TRP A 117 12.41 3.02 -9.81
N PHE A 118 13.40 2.17 -10.05
CA PHE A 118 13.52 0.87 -9.40
C PHE A 118 14.60 0.99 -8.33
N TYR A 119 14.28 0.59 -7.10
CA TYR A 119 15.15 0.73 -5.93
C TYR A 119 15.61 -0.66 -5.51
N PRO A 120 16.77 -1.17 -5.97
CA PRO A 120 17.27 -2.47 -5.52
C PRO A 120 17.37 -2.53 -4.00
N ILE A 121 16.84 -3.60 -3.42
CA ILE A 121 16.83 -3.85 -1.98
C ILE A 121 17.96 -4.82 -1.62
N ASP A 122 18.77 -4.39 -0.67
CA ASP A 122 19.73 -5.22 0.04
C ASP A 122 19.13 -5.63 1.38
N HIS A 123 18.70 -6.88 1.47
CA HIS A 123 18.08 -7.45 2.68
C HIS A 123 19.06 -7.63 3.84
N ALA A 124 20.35 -7.87 3.54
CA ALA A 124 21.37 -8.05 4.56
C ALA A 124 21.68 -6.72 5.26
N GLU A 125 21.83 -5.66 4.46
CA GLU A 125 22.09 -4.31 4.97
C GLU A 125 20.81 -3.55 5.36
N ARG A 126 19.64 -4.11 5.06
CA ARG A 126 18.33 -3.45 5.20
C ARG A 126 18.32 -2.07 4.56
N THR A 127 18.74 -1.98 3.30
CA THR A 127 18.73 -0.72 2.54
C THR A 127 18.08 -0.85 1.17
N ALA A 128 17.47 0.23 0.69
CA ALA A 128 17.08 0.41 -0.70
C ALA A 128 18.01 1.41 -1.38
N THR A 129 18.33 1.20 -2.65
CA THR A 129 19.26 2.06 -3.38
C THR A 129 18.55 2.97 -4.38
N PHE A 130 18.62 4.28 -4.19
CA PHE A 130 18.19 5.26 -5.18
C PHE A 130 19.32 5.54 -6.19
N GLN A 131 18.97 5.59 -7.47
CA GLN A 131 19.84 6.01 -8.57
C GLN A 131 19.12 7.11 -9.36
N ALA A 132 19.73 8.28 -9.49
CA ALA A 132 19.19 9.33 -10.34
C ALA A 132 19.17 8.88 -11.81
N LEU A 133 18.13 9.27 -12.55
CA LEU A 133 17.95 8.90 -13.96
C LEU A 133 18.75 9.80 -14.93
N ASP A 134 19.13 10.99 -14.47
CA ASP A 134 19.76 12.05 -15.26
C ASP A 134 21.18 12.40 -14.79
N SER A 135 21.73 11.64 -13.82
CA SER A 135 23.09 11.81 -13.33
C SER A 135 23.65 10.51 -12.75
N SER A 136 24.93 10.52 -12.38
CA SER A 136 25.59 9.41 -11.68
C SER A 136 25.29 9.37 -10.17
N TYR A 137 24.45 10.28 -9.65
CA TYR A 137 24.15 10.33 -8.23
C TYR A 137 23.42 9.06 -7.74
N LYS A 138 23.88 8.52 -6.62
CA LYS A 138 23.38 7.28 -6.03
C LYS A 138 23.47 7.35 -4.52
N VAL A 139 22.45 6.87 -3.82
CA VAL A 139 22.43 6.83 -2.35
C VAL A 139 21.73 5.57 -1.84
N LYS A 140 22.24 5.01 -0.73
CA LYS A 140 21.57 3.94 0.02
C LYS A 140 20.69 4.56 1.11
N ILE A 141 19.46 4.08 1.21
CA ILE A 141 18.44 4.56 2.14
C ILE A 141 18.08 3.39 3.06
N PRO A 142 18.16 3.53 4.40
CA PRO A 142 17.71 2.50 5.33
C PRO A 142 16.23 2.15 5.13
N LEU A 143 15.89 0.87 5.20
CA LEU A 143 14.51 0.41 5.12
C LEU A 143 13.77 0.71 6.42
N HIS A 144 12.60 1.34 6.29
CA HIS A 144 11.61 1.52 7.34
C HIS A 144 10.25 1.05 6.83
N PRO A 145 9.96 -0.27 6.83
CA PRO A 145 8.72 -0.81 6.30
C PRO A 145 7.50 -0.37 7.12
N PHE A 146 6.44 0.04 6.44
CA PHE A 146 5.15 0.40 7.02
C PHE A 146 4.03 0.08 6.02
N LEU A 147 2.79 0.03 6.50
CA LEU A 147 1.60 -0.16 5.67
C LEU A 147 0.98 1.19 5.31
N GLY A 148 1.06 1.59 4.03
CA GLY A 148 0.40 2.82 3.55
C GLY A 148 -1.13 2.70 3.56
N CYS A 149 -1.63 1.51 3.21
CA CYS A 149 -3.05 1.16 3.21
C CYS A 149 -3.40 0.14 4.29
N ILE A 150 -4.21 0.55 5.26
CA ILE A 150 -4.81 -0.35 6.26
C ILE A 150 -6.11 0.26 6.79
N GLY A 151 -7.16 -0.53 6.92
CA GLY A 151 -8.46 -0.01 7.32
C GLY A 151 -9.57 -1.06 7.32
N VAL A 152 -10.77 -0.62 7.70
CA VAL A 152 -11.99 -1.43 7.73
C VAL A 152 -12.93 -1.06 6.57
N ALA A 153 -13.98 -1.87 6.36
CA ALA A 153 -15.03 -1.50 5.41
C ALA A 153 -15.77 -0.26 5.94
N PRO A 154 -15.98 0.79 5.13
CA PRO A 154 -16.72 1.98 5.53
C PRO A 154 -18.17 1.66 5.94
N ALA A 155 -18.75 2.52 6.76
CA ALA A 155 -20.12 2.38 7.25
C ALA A 155 -21.17 2.46 6.11
N ASN A 156 -22.40 2.06 6.41
CA ASN A 156 -23.56 2.19 5.52
C ASN A 156 -23.43 1.49 4.16
N GLY A 157 -22.53 0.52 4.03
CA GLY A 157 -22.31 -0.22 2.78
C GLY A 157 -21.57 0.58 1.72
N GLU A 158 -20.90 1.66 2.09
CA GLU A 158 -20.08 2.43 1.16
C GLU A 158 -18.87 1.61 0.66
N ALA A 159 -18.43 1.96 -0.55
CA ALA A 159 -17.18 1.49 -1.12
C ALA A 159 -16.34 2.71 -1.49
N ARG A 160 -15.14 2.81 -0.91
CA ARG A 160 -14.21 3.93 -1.11
C ARG A 160 -12.95 3.43 -1.81
N SER A 161 -12.43 4.20 -2.77
CA SER A 161 -11.21 3.83 -3.49
C SER A 161 -10.05 3.56 -2.52
N SER A 162 -9.21 2.58 -2.84
CA SER A 162 -8.00 2.24 -2.07
C SER A 162 -6.97 3.37 -2.00
N ILE A 163 -7.13 4.45 -2.77
CA ILE A 163 -6.25 5.63 -2.73
C ILE A 163 -6.69 6.68 -1.70
N VAL A 164 -7.87 6.52 -1.09
CA VAL A 164 -8.47 7.55 -0.22
C VAL A 164 -8.33 7.14 1.25
N PRO A 165 -7.71 7.97 2.10
CA PRO A 165 -7.86 7.87 3.55
C PRO A 165 -9.16 8.52 4.03
N ALA A 166 -9.73 8.00 5.11
CA ALA A 166 -10.79 8.65 5.88
C ALA A 166 -10.89 8.06 7.29
N GLU A 167 -12.04 8.18 7.95
CA GLU A 167 -12.31 7.66 9.30
C GLU A 167 -12.20 6.13 9.42
N PHE A 168 -12.28 5.40 8.31
CA PHE A 168 -12.11 3.93 8.28
C PHE A 168 -10.65 3.48 8.16
N GLY A 169 -9.70 4.42 8.25
CA GLY A 169 -8.29 4.24 7.88
C GLY A 169 -8.10 4.50 6.38
N GLY A 170 -7.70 3.47 5.64
CA GLY A 170 -7.49 3.56 4.20
C GLY A 170 -6.05 3.90 3.84
N ASN A 171 -5.84 4.69 2.79
CA ASN A 171 -4.51 5.12 2.33
C ASN A 171 -3.94 6.28 3.16
N MET A 172 -3.62 6.00 4.42
CA MET A 172 -3.13 7.01 5.35
C MET A 172 -1.69 7.42 5.08
N ASP A 173 -0.88 6.53 4.48
CA ASP A 173 0.54 6.75 4.20
C ASP A 173 1.33 7.27 5.41
N ALA A 174 0.95 6.79 6.62
CA ALA A 174 1.57 7.14 7.88
C ALA A 174 2.74 6.19 8.19
N PRO A 175 4.00 6.66 8.27
CA PRO A 175 5.16 5.81 8.56
C PRO A 175 5.08 5.07 9.91
N GLU A 176 4.26 5.57 10.83
CA GLU A 176 3.97 4.96 12.13
C GLU A 176 3.11 3.70 12.03
N ALA A 177 2.47 3.41 10.89
CA ALA A 177 1.83 2.12 10.62
C ALA A 177 2.87 1.01 10.36
N SER A 178 3.81 0.86 11.28
CA SER A 178 4.97 -0.01 11.25
C SER A 178 5.02 -0.96 12.44
N ALA A 179 5.88 -1.98 12.38
CA ALA A 179 6.01 -2.99 13.42
C ALA A 179 6.31 -2.38 14.79
N GLY A 180 5.64 -2.89 15.83
CA GLY A 180 5.70 -2.38 17.20
C GLY A 180 4.58 -1.40 17.58
N ASN A 181 3.84 -0.87 16.60
CA ASN A 181 2.73 0.06 16.84
C ASN A 181 1.36 -0.64 16.82
N THR A 182 0.37 0.05 17.37
CA THR A 182 -1.02 -0.39 17.42
C THR A 182 -1.91 0.59 16.67
N LEU A 183 -2.71 0.07 15.75
CA LEU A 183 -3.67 0.83 14.96
C LEU A 183 -5.09 0.61 15.51
N PHE A 184 -5.89 1.67 15.50
CA PHE A 184 -7.30 1.68 15.86
C PHE A 184 -8.10 2.25 14.67
N PRO A 185 -8.39 1.43 13.64
CA PRO A 185 -9.16 1.82 12.46
C PRO A 185 -10.68 1.84 12.71
#